data_AF-A0A8T3WRD3-F1
#
_entry.id   AF-A0A8T3WRD3-F1
#
_cell.length_a   1.000
_cell.length_b   1.000
_cell.length_c   1.000
_cell.angle_alpha   90.00
_cell.angle_beta   90.00
_cell.angle_gamma   90.00
#
_symmetry.space_group_name_H-M   'P 1'
#
loop_
_entity.id
_entity.type
_entity.pdbx_description
1 polymer ?
#
loop_
_entity_poly.entity_id
_entity_poly.type
_entity_poly.pdbx_seq_one_letter_code
_entity_poly.pdbx_strand_id
1 'polypeptide(L)'
;MKKIMFFMFLSALIILTACDTQNNTGKPIPCTEEAKLCPDGSYVGRMPPNCEFAECPKENKTAIKEIVELCETENPEFNANEECRKIISQEYPNRQCTFELEKTDSLPLGSCRNCIIECQKEGCDYNDESKKYIGRSPDECSRIRFVCEQAMGYFEDGCGCGCKLKEDELQQNYCTPEQKKADVCIQIYNPVCGWSDPEKIQCVRYPCARTFSNSCYACADENVLYWTDGECPK
;
A
#
# COMPACT_ATOMS: atom_id res chain seq x y z
N MET A 1 -17.36 -63.27 61.46
CA MET A 1 -17.21 -63.33 59.98
C MET A 1 -18.14 -62.35 59.24
N LYS A 2 -19.44 -62.24 59.57
CA LYS A 2 -20.37 -61.26 58.95
C LYS A 2 -19.96 -59.77 59.06
N LYS A 3 -19.33 -59.33 60.17
CA LYS A 3 -18.87 -57.94 60.34
C LYS A 3 -17.65 -57.57 59.48
N ILE A 4 -16.79 -58.54 59.17
CA ILE A 4 -15.59 -58.32 58.33
C ILE A 4 -15.99 -58.23 56.85
N MET A 5 -17.00 -59.00 56.43
CA MET A 5 -17.55 -58.92 55.07
C MET A 5 -18.29 -57.60 54.81
N PHE A 6 -18.90 -57.00 55.84
CA PHE A 6 -19.59 -55.70 55.75
C PHE A 6 -18.62 -54.52 55.60
N PHE A 7 -17.45 -54.58 56.24
CA PHE A 7 -16.41 -53.55 56.11
C PHE A 7 -15.73 -53.56 54.73
N MET A 8 -15.54 -54.74 54.12
CA MET A 8 -15.00 -54.82 52.74
C MET A 8 -15.98 -54.29 51.68
N PHE A 9 -17.28 -54.48 51.88
CA PHE A 9 -18.31 -53.92 50.99
C PHE A 9 -18.48 -52.40 51.16
N LEU A 10 -18.35 -51.87 52.39
CA LEU A 10 -18.40 -50.42 52.64
C LEU A 10 -17.18 -49.70 52.05
N SER A 11 -15.98 -50.30 52.15
CA SER A 11 -14.77 -49.71 51.57
C SER A 11 -14.78 -49.73 50.04
N ALA A 12 -15.38 -50.76 49.42
CA ALA A 12 -15.54 -50.83 47.97
C ALA A 12 -16.56 -49.80 47.44
N LEU A 13 -17.61 -49.48 48.21
CA LEU A 13 -18.58 -48.44 47.86
C LEU A 13 -17.97 -47.02 47.89
N ILE A 14 -17.06 -46.77 48.84
CA ILE A 14 -16.37 -45.47 48.97
C ILE A 14 -15.38 -45.26 47.81
N ILE A 15 -14.77 -46.32 47.27
CA ILE A 15 -13.87 -46.25 46.10
C ILE A 15 -14.65 -46.02 44.80
N LEU A 16 -15.90 -46.49 44.68
CA LEU A 16 -16.77 -46.22 43.52
C LEU A 16 -17.29 -44.78 43.45
N THR A 17 -17.30 -44.03 44.56
CA THR A 17 -17.73 -42.62 44.59
C THR A 17 -16.61 -41.59 44.44
N ALA A 18 -15.34 -42.02 44.33
CA ALA A 18 -14.17 -41.15 44.31
C ALA A 18 -13.55 -40.91 42.91
N CYS A 19 -14.23 -41.30 41.84
CA CYS A 19 -13.85 -40.92 40.47
C CYS A 19 -15.04 -40.29 39.75
N ASP A 20 -15.36 -39.02 40.04
CA ASP A 20 -15.69 -38.05 38.99
C ASP A 20 -15.84 -36.64 39.57
N THR A 21 -14.70 -35.99 39.79
CA THR A 21 -14.59 -34.54 39.70
C THR A 21 -13.37 -34.24 38.86
N GLN A 22 -13.51 -34.42 37.55
CA GLN A 22 -12.65 -33.77 36.57
C GLN A 22 -12.84 -32.25 36.77
N ASN A 23 -11.96 -31.66 37.57
CA ASN A 23 -11.61 -30.25 37.48
C ASN A 23 -11.25 -29.99 36.01
N ASN A 24 -12.21 -29.53 35.22
CA ASN A 24 -11.98 -28.96 33.89
C ASN A 24 -11.29 -27.60 34.06
N THR A 25 -10.05 -27.63 34.56
CA THR A 25 -9.14 -26.51 34.43
C THR A 25 -8.74 -26.41 32.96
N GLY A 26 -9.49 -25.60 32.22
CA GLY A 26 -9.03 -24.89 31.03
C GLY A 26 -8.40 -25.75 29.94
N LYS A 27 -9.06 -26.82 29.47
CA LYS A 27 -8.68 -27.38 28.17
C LYS A 27 -9.13 -26.38 27.09
N PRO A 28 -8.22 -25.74 26.34
CA PRO A 28 -8.63 -24.78 25.32
C PRO A 28 -9.50 -25.53 24.29
N ILE A 29 -10.72 -25.02 24.10
CA ILE A 29 -11.62 -25.51 23.06
C ILE A 29 -10.89 -25.26 21.73
N PRO A 30 -10.57 -26.31 20.95
CA PRO A 30 -9.93 -26.12 19.66
C PRO A 30 -10.95 -25.47 18.72
N CYS A 31 -10.58 -24.31 18.15
CA CYS A 31 -11.37 -23.65 17.12
C CYS A 31 -10.92 -24.13 15.73
N THR A 32 -11.80 -23.98 14.74
CA THR A 32 -11.44 -24.21 13.33
C THR A 32 -10.42 -23.19 12.86
N GLU A 33 -9.51 -23.59 11.96
CA GLU A 33 -8.43 -22.74 11.41
C GLU A 33 -8.91 -21.79 10.30
N GLU A 34 -10.11 -21.23 10.48
CA GLU A 34 -10.68 -20.28 9.54
C GLU A 34 -10.09 -18.87 9.79
N ALA A 35 -9.88 -18.14 8.71
CA ALA A 35 -9.39 -16.77 8.73
C ALA A 35 -10.45 -15.82 8.16
N LYS A 36 -10.68 -14.70 8.83
CA LYS A 36 -11.52 -13.60 8.35
C LYS A 36 -10.63 -12.44 7.92
N LEU A 37 -10.87 -11.94 6.72
CA LEU A 37 -10.18 -10.76 6.20
C LEU A 37 -10.70 -9.48 6.89
N CYS A 38 -9.77 -8.67 7.37
CA CYS A 38 -10.04 -7.38 7.98
C CYS A 38 -9.94 -6.22 6.97
N PRO A 39 -10.60 -5.08 7.23
CA PRO A 39 -10.54 -3.90 6.35
C PRO A 39 -9.11 -3.37 6.15
N ASP A 40 -8.26 -3.52 7.17
CA ASP A 40 -6.87 -3.04 7.20
C ASP A 40 -5.89 -3.89 6.38
N GLY A 41 -6.33 -5.02 5.84
CA GLY A 41 -5.42 -5.92 5.15
C GLY A 41 -5.29 -7.30 5.77
N SER A 42 -5.37 -7.34 7.11
CA SER A 42 -4.94 -8.47 7.93
C SER A 42 -5.96 -9.60 7.98
N TYR A 43 -5.57 -10.73 8.57
CA TYR A 43 -6.44 -11.86 8.81
C TYR A 43 -6.53 -12.16 10.30
N VAL A 44 -7.74 -12.35 10.80
CA VAL A 44 -8.01 -12.76 12.17
C VAL A 44 -8.58 -14.16 12.20
N GLY A 45 -8.14 -14.97 13.16
CA GLY A 45 -8.65 -16.32 13.40
C GLY A 45 -9.77 -16.33 14.45
N ARG A 46 -10.37 -17.50 14.66
CA ARG A 46 -11.33 -17.72 15.74
C ARG A 46 -10.62 -17.86 17.09
N MET A 47 -11.17 -17.27 18.14
CA MET A 47 -10.64 -17.37 19.50
C MET A 47 -11.63 -18.09 20.44
N PRO A 48 -11.13 -18.95 21.35
CA PRO A 48 -11.95 -19.50 22.43
C PRO A 48 -12.45 -18.41 23.39
N PRO A 49 -13.54 -18.63 24.15
CA PRO A 49 -14.22 -19.92 24.36
C PRO A 49 -15.34 -20.25 23.34
N ASN A 50 -15.82 -19.25 22.60
CA ASN A 50 -16.95 -19.37 21.66
C ASN A 50 -16.52 -19.52 20.19
N CYS A 51 -15.21 -19.50 19.91
CA CYS A 51 -14.67 -19.58 18.56
C CYS A 51 -15.21 -18.47 17.64
N GLU A 52 -15.39 -17.28 18.19
CA GLU A 52 -15.67 -16.07 17.41
C GLU A 52 -14.38 -15.49 16.84
N PHE A 53 -14.47 -14.83 15.68
CA PHE A 53 -13.31 -14.14 15.12
C PHE A 53 -12.80 -13.08 16.09
N ALA A 54 -11.48 -13.01 16.28
CA ALA A 54 -10.88 -11.90 17.00
C ALA A 54 -11.30 -10.57 16.38
N GLU A 55 -11.37 -9.50 17.19
CA GLU A 55 -11.55 -8.17 16.64
C GLU A 55 -10.43 -7.85 15.66
N CYS A 56 -10.79 -7.25 14.52
CA CYS A 56 -9.79 -6.73 13.61
C CYS A 56 -8.92 -5.71 14.35
N PRO A 57 -7.61 -5.65 14.04
CA PRO A 57 -6.78 -4.56 14.52
C PRO A 57 -7.49 -3.25 14.19
N LYS A 58 -7.77 -2.44 15.22
CA LYS A 58 -8.13 -1.04 14.99
C LYS A 58 -6.95 -0.45 14.25
N GLU A 59 -7.21 0.27 13.16
CA GLU A 59 -6.19 0.95 12.36
C GLU A 59 -5.19 1.62 13.28
N ASN A 60 -4.10 0.91 13.58
CA ASN A 60 -3.02 1.51 14.29
C ASN A 60 -2.35 2.27 13.16
N LYS A 61 -2.62 3.57 13.11
CA LYS A 61 -1.81 4.53 12.37
C LYS A 61 -0.42 4.45 12.99
N THR A 62 0.30 3.36 12.70
CA THR A 62 1.61 3.10 13.28
C THR A 62 2.51 4.13 12.63
N ALA A 63 2.72 5.22 13.35
CA ALA A 63 3.55 6.29 12.90
C ALA A 63 4.93 5.73 12.60
N ILE A 64 5.51 6.12 11.46
CA ILE A 64 6.94 5.89 11.25
C ILE A 64 7.61 6.75 12.31
N LYS A 65 8.29 6.09 13.26
CA LYS A 65 9.10 6.74 14.28
C LYS A 65 10.56 6.54 13.93
N GLU A 66 11.16 7.58 13.34
CA GLU A 66 12.58 7.61 13.03
C GLU A 66 13.29 8.60 13.95
N ILE A 67 14.54 8.30 14.31
CA ILE A 67 15.39 9.18 15.10
C ILE A 67 16.63 9.50 14.26
N VAL A 68 16.78 10.76 13.86
CA VAL A 68 17.96 11.25 13.16
C VAL A 68 18.79 12.11 14.10
N GLU A 69 20.08 11.81 14.24
CA GLU A 69 21.01 12.62 15.03
C GLU A 69 21.53 13.80 14.18
N LEU A 70 21.30 15.03 14.66
CA LEU A 70 21.74 16.26 14.02
C LEU A 70 22.84 16.91 14.87
N CYS A 71 24.05 17.01 14.32
CA CYS A 71 25.21 17.53 15.04
C CYS A 71 25.80 18.79 14.39
N GLU A 72 26.12 19.78 15.22
CA GLU A 72 26.91 20.95 14.84
C GLU A 72 28.39 20.58 14.81
N THR A 73 28.99 20.43 13.63
CA THR A 73 30.45 20.26 13.57
C THR A 73 31.23 21.52 13.20
N GLU A 74 30.62 22.54 12.58
CA GLU A 74 31.34 23.80 12.23
C GLU A 74 30.46 24.93 11.65
N ASN A 75 29.12 24.86 11.73
CA ASN A 75 28.22 25.83 11.09
C ASN A 75 27.57 26.80 12.12
N PRO A 76 27.89 28.11 12.10
CA PRO A 76 27.29 29.10 13.01
C PRO A 76 25.81 29.40 12.73
N GLU A 77 25.28 29.01 11.56
CA GLU A 77 23.87 29.15 11.19
C GLU A 77 23.05 27.88 11.47
N PHE A 78 23.62 26.90 12.18
CA PHE A 78 22.92 25.65 12.42
C PHE A 78 21.63 25.87 13.21
N ASN A 79 20.52 25.40 12.62
CA ASN A 79 19.21 25.40 13.25
C ASN A 79 18.62 24.00 13.13
N ALA A 80 18.69 23.24 14.22
CA ALA A 80 18.17 21.87 14.27
C ALA A 80 16.70 21.76 13.83
N ASN A 81 15.87 22.81 14.03
CA ASN A 81 14.48 22.81 13.55
C ASN A 81 14.40 22.92 12.03
N GLU A 82 15.27 23.73 11.41
CA GLU A 82 15.29 23.88 9.96
C GLU A 82 15.83 22.60 9.31
N GLU A 83 16.88 22.02 9.88
CA GLU A 83 17.50 20.80 9.36
C GLU A 83 16.55 19.59 9.47
N CYS A 84 15.89 19.43 10.62
CA CYS A 84 14.87 18.39 10.81
C CYS A 84 13.68 18.57 9.83
N ARG A 85 13.27 19.82 9.53
CA ARG A 85 12.24 20.10 8.50
C ARG A 85 12.71 19.75 7.09
N LYS A 86 13.98 20.02 6.76
CA LYS A 86 14.54 19.67 5.44
C LYS A 86 14.51 18.16 5.24
N ILE A 87 14.93 17.38 6.24
CA ILE A 87 14.87 15.91 6.19
C ILE A 87 13.44 15.43 5.97
N ILE A 88 12.48 15.95 6.73
CA ILE A 88 11.05 15.61 6.54
C ILE A 88 10.59 15.91 5.12
N SER A 89 10.95 17.07 4.57
CA SER A 89 10.56 17.45 3.21
C SER A 89 11.21 16.62 2.11
N GLN A 90 12.42 16.09 2.35
CA GLN A 90 13.19 15.33 1.37
C GLN A 90 12.86 13.84 1.40
N GLU A 91 12.78 13.25 2.59
CA GLU A 91 12.59 11.80 2.77
C GLU A 91 11.12 11.40 2.88
N TYR A 92 10.26 12.34 3.30
CA TYR A 92 8.84 12.10 3.52
C TYR A 92 7.93 13.06 2.72
N PRO A 93 8.13 13.18 1.39
CA PRO A 93 7.28 14.03 0.57
C PRO A 93 5.82 13.55 0.65
N ASN A 94 4.90 14.50 0.79
CA ASN A 94 3.45 14.30 0.90
C ASN A 94 2.96 13.57 2.15
N ARG A 95 3.80 13.28 3.15
CA ARG A 95 3.35 12.67 4.41
C ARG A 95 3.00 13.71 5.47
N GLN A 96 1.98 13.41 6.27
CA GLN A 96 1.65 14.22 7.45
C GLN A 96 2.58 13.85 8.61
N CYS A 97 3.72 14.54 8.71
CA CYS A 97 4.72 14.32 9.75
C CYS A 97 4.76 15.44 10.79
N THR A 98 5.03 15.04 12.04
CA THR A 98 5.40 15.91 13.16
C THR A 98 6.81 15.55 13.63
N PHE A 99 7.51 16.46 14.30
CA PHE A 99 8.82 16.15 14.88
C PHE A 99 9.03 16.80 16.23
N GLU A 100 9.86 16.16 17.05
CA GLU A 100 10.34 16.67 18.33
C GLU A 100 11.87 16.62 18.40
N LEU A 101 12.47 17.59 19.09
CA LEU A 101 13.92 17.69 19.23
C LEU A 101 14.36 17.35 20.65
N GLU A 102 14.97 16.19 20.85
CA GLU A 102 15.56 15.79 22.13
C GLU A 102 17.06 16.14 22.19
N LYS A 103 17.61 16.30 23.40
CA LYS A 103 19.06 16.47 23.59
C LYS A 103 19.72 15.09 23.55
N THR A 104 20.89 14.98 22.94
CA THR A 104 21.70 13.76 22.94
C THR A 104 22.56 13.69 24.20
N ASP A 105 22.60 12.55 24.86
CA ASP A 105 23.32 12.36 26.14
C ASP A 105 24.85 12.21 26.01
N SER A 106 25.41 12.31 24.81
CA SER A 106 26.82 11.99 24.57
C SER A 106 27.50 12.88 23.54
N LEU A 107 28.29 13.87 24.00
CA LEU A 107 29.71 14.09 23.65
C LEU A 107 30.20 15.51 24.06
N PRO A 108 31.52 15.68 24.33
CA PRO A 108 32.09 16.89 24.94
C PRO A 108 32.41 18.03 23.96
N LEU A 109 32.10 17.90 22.66
CA LEU A 109 32.33 18.93 21.64
C LEU A 109 31.19 18.94 20.62
N GLY A 110 30.22 19.83 20.79
CA GLY A 110 29.10 20.07 19.86
C GLY A 110 27.72 19.99 20.52
N SER A 111 26.76 20.79 20.04
CA SER A 111 25.36 20.72 20.46
C SER A 111 24.57 19.83 19.51
N CYS A 112 24.58 18.51 19.74
CA CYS A 112 23.76 17.58 18.96
C CYS A 112 22.31 17.50 19.48
N ARG A 113 21.37 17.20 18.58
CA ARG A 113 19.94 17.01 18.86
C ARG A 113 19.40 15.80 18.11
N ASN A 114 18.54 15.03 18.76
CA ASN A 114 17.77 13.98 18.10
C ASN A 114 16.51 14.58 17.49
N CYS A 115 16.39 14.52 16.16
CA CYS A 115 15.18 14.78 15.40
C CYS A 115 14.33 13.50 15.39
N ILE A 116 13.35 13.46 16.29
CA ILE A 116 12.38 12.37 16.38
C ILE A 116 11.24 12.71 15.44
N ILE A 117 11.15 12.00 14.32
CA ILE A 117 10.13 12.20 13.31
C ILE A 117 9.03 11.19 13.53
N GLU A 118 7.79 11.68 13.65
CA GLU A 118 6.57 10.87 13.71
C GLU A 118 5.70 11.22 12.51
N CYS A 119 5.72 10.35 11.49
CA CYS A 119 4.86 10.50 10.34
C CYS A 119 3.59 9.67 10.53
N GLN A 120 2.41 10.28 10.33
CA GLN A 120 1.21 9.49 10.14
C GLN A 120 1.45 8.57 8.95
N LYS A 121 1.41 7.26 9.19
CA LYS A 121 1.30 6.29 8.12
C LYS A 121 -0.01 6.63 7.41
N GLU A 122 0.07 7.07 6.16
CA GLU A 122 -1.13 7.13 5.32
C GLU A 122 -1.74 5.73 5.41
N GLY A 123 -2.96 5.65 5.94
CA GLY A 123 -3.69 4.40 5.94
C GLY A 123 -3.79 3.95 4.48
N CYS A 124 -3.48 2.69 4.24
CA CYS A 124 -3.59 2.14 2.89
C CYS A 124 -5.06 2.14 2.50
N ASP A 125 -5.43 2.93 1.49
CA ASP A 125 -6.78 2.90 0.94
C ASP A 125 -6.94 1.71 -0.01
N TYR A 126 -7.22 0.54 0.57
CA TYR A 126 -7.48 -0.67 -0.21
C TYR A 126 -8.84 -0.63 -0.94
N ASN A 127 -9.64 0.42 -0.74
CA ASN A 127 -10.92 0.61 -1.41
C ASN A 127 -10.82 1.57 -2.59
N ASP A 128 -9.63 2.07 -2.93
CA ASP A 128 -9.40 2.89 -4.12
C ASP A 128 -9.77 2.11 -5.38
N GLU A 129 -10.88 2.48 -6.03
CA GLU A 129 -11.38 1.82 -7.25
C GLU A 129 -10.39 1.91 -8.42
N SER A 130 -9.43 2.83 -8.39
CA SER A 130 -8.37 2.97 -9.41
C SER A 130 -7.23 1.97 -9.24
N LYS A 131 -7.16 1.29 -8.08
CA LYS A 131 -6.11 0.34 -7.71
C LYS A 131 -6.69 -1.00 -7.28
N LYS A 132 -6.22 -2.06 -7.91
CA LYS A 132 -6.48 -3.44 -7.50
C LYS A 132 -5.24 -3.99 -6.82
N TYR A 133 -5.21 -3.93 -5.48
CA TYR A 133 -4.14 -4.56 -4.69
C TYR A 133 -4.20 -6.08 -4.80
N ILE A 134 -3.05 -6.70 -5.07
CA ILE A 134 -2.86 -8.15 -5.14
C ILE A 134 -2.01 -8.64 -3.95
N GLY A 135 -1.00 -7.87 -3.55
CA GLY A 135 -0.26 -8.06 -2.31
C GLY A 135 -0.41 -6.85 -1.38
N ARG A 136 -0.36 -7.06 -0.07
CA ARG A 136 -0.61 -6.04 0.97
C ARG A 136 0.63 -5.68 1.79
N SER A 137 1.80 -6.11 1.33
CA SER A 137 3.09 -5.72 1.89
C SER A 137 4.21 -5.92 0.87
N PRO A 138 5.32 -5.16 0.97
CA PRO A 138 6.50 -5.38 0.12
C PRO A 138 7.07 -6.81 0.20
N ASP A 139 7.02 -7.43 1.39
CA ASP A 139 7.50 -8.80 1.59
C ASP A 139 6.64 -9.83 0.83
N GLU A 140 5.31 -9.68 0.87
CA GLU A 140 4.40 -10.50 0.07
C GLU A 140 4.62 -10.27 -1.44
N CYS A 141 4.76 -9.01 -1.84
CA CYS A 141 5.01 -8.59 -3.21
C CYS A 141 6.28 -9.19 -3.81
N SER A 142 7.32 -9.39 -3.01
CA SER A 142 8.56 -10.04 -3.44
C SER A 142 8.38 -11.53 -3.80
N ARG A 143 7.34 -12.18 -3.28
CA ARG A 143 7.09 -13.63 -3.43
C ARG A 143 6.01 -13.95 -4.45
N ILE A 144 5.10 -13.02 -4.71
CA ILE A 144 3.99 -13.22 -5.64
C ILE A 144 4.40 -12.81 -7.07
N ARG A 145 3.89 -13.55 -8.06
CA ARG A 145 4.05 -13.22 -9.49
C ARG A 145 2.67 -13.18 -10.12
N PHE A 146 2.30 -12.03 -10.68
CA PHE A 146 1.02 -11.84 -11.34
C PHE A 146 1.17 -10.98 -12.59
N VAL A 147 0.15 -11.01 -13.44
CA VAL A 147 0.06 -10.20 -14.65
C VAL A 147 -1.23 -9.39 -14.55
N CYS A 148 -1.16 -8.11 -14.88
CA CYS A 148 -2.32 -7.24 -14.90
C CYS A 148 -3.18 -7.46 -16.16
N GLU A 149 -4.48 -7.18 -16.02
CA GLU A 149 -5.42 -7.21 -17.14
C GLU A 149 -5.06 -6.12 -18.18
N GLN A 150 -5.60 -6.23 -19.40
CA GLN A 150 -5.40 -5.22 -20.46
C GLN A 150 -5.86 -3.85 -19.94
N ALA A 151 -5.09 -2.79 -20.21
CA ALA A 151 -5.23 -1.41 -19.69
C ALA A 151 -4.75 -1.13 -18.25
N MET A 152 -4.26 -2.13 -17.52
CA MET A 152 -3.70 -1.93 -16.17
C MET A 152 -2.18 -2.10 -16.13
N GLY A 153 -1.52 -1.29 -15.31
CA GLY A 153 -0.08 -1.30 -15.06
C GLY A 153 0.23 -1.84 -13.67
N TYR A 154 1.41 -2.45 -13.53
CA TYR A 154 1.93 -2.84 -12.23
C TYR A 154 2.22 -1.60 -11.37
N PHE A 155 1.93 -1.70 -10.08
CA PHE A 155 2.42 -0.76 -9.09
C PHE A 155 2.90 -1.49 -7.83
N GLU A 156 3.81 -0.85 -7.11
CA GLU A 156 4.26 -1.23 -5.78
C GLU A 156 4.50 0.03 -4.95
N ASP A 157 4.02 0.02 -3.71
CA ASP A 157 4.14 1.12 -2.76
C ASP A 157 4.35 0.55 -1.34
N GLY A 158 4.41 1.44 -0.33
CA GLY A 158 4.54 1.03 1.07
C GLY A 158 3.34 0.23 1.62
N CYS A 159 2.24 0.16 0.87
CA CYS A 159 1.02 -0.58 1.21
C CYS A 159 0.95 -1.95 0.53
N GLY A 160 1.73 -2.18 -0.53
CA GLY A 160 1.79 -3.47 -1.21
C GLY A 160 1.97 -3.29 -2.71
N CYS A 161 1.34 -4.15 -3.49
CA CYS A 161 1.49 -4.14 -4.94
C CYS A 161 0.24 -4.67 -5.61
N GLY A 162 0.07 -4.32 -6.87
CA GLY A 162 -1.09 -4.75 -7.62
C GLY A 162 -1.12 -4.16 -9.01
N CYS A 163 -2.34 -4.00 -9.50
CA CYS A 163 -2.62 -3.42 -10.80
C CYS A 163 -3.35 -2.10 -10.61
N LYS A 164 -2.84 -1.02 -11.16
CA LYS A 164 -3.53 0.27 -11.24
C LYS A 164 -3.89 0.55 -12.69
N LEU A 165 -4.90 1.37 -12.92
CA LEU A 165 -5.09 1.93 -14.27
C LEU A 165 -3.80 2.62 -14.68
N LYS A 166 -3.29 2.32 -15.88
CA LYS A 166 -2.12 3.04 -16.39
C LYS A 166 -2.55 4.50 -16.58
N GLU A 167 -1.94 5.41 -15.83
CA GLU A 167 -2.07 6.85 -16.08
C GLU A 167 -1.65 7.20 -17.53
N ASP A 168 -0.83 6.33 -18.15
CA ASP A 168 -0.40 6.39 -19.55
C ASP A 168 -1.50 6.11 -20.59
N GLU A 169 -2.71 5.65 -20.23
CA GLU A 169 -3.82 5.55 -21.20
C GLU A 169 -4.61 6.85 -21.40
N LEU A 170 -4.20 7.95 -20.77
CA LEU A 170 -4.77 9.28 -21.01
C LEU A 170 -3.73 10.40 -20.90
N GLN A 171 -2.43 10.12 -21.04
CA GLN A 171 -1.46 11.20 -21.23
C GLN A 171 -1.70 11.84 -22.61
N GLN A 172 -2.61 12.81 -22.64
CA GLN A 172 -2.91 13.61 -23.81
C GLN A 172 -1.72 14.50 -24.09
N ASN A 173 -0.95 14.15 -25.12
CA ASN A 173 0.19 14.93 -25.55
C ASN A 173 -0.28 15.96 -26.58
N TYR A 174 -0.59 17.17 -26.11
CA TYR A 174 -1.06 18.27 -26.97
C TYR A 174 0.04 18.72 -27.93
N CYS A 175 -0.33 18.88 -29.20
CA CYS A 175 0.58 19.32 -30.24
C CYS A 175 0.86 20.81 -30.12
N THR A 176 2.14 21.19 -29.96
CA THR A 176 2.53 22.61 -29.89
C THR A 176 2.47 23.28 -31.27
N PRO A 177 2.36 24.63 -31.33
CA PRO A 177 2.39 25.36 -32.60
C PRO A 177 3.63 25.10 -33.46
N GLU A 178 4.77 24.80 -32.83
CA GLU A 178 6.03 24.46 -33.51
C GLU A 178 5.95 23.07 -34.14
N GLN A 179 5.39 22.09 -33.42
CA GLN A 179 5.22 20.72 -33.92
C GLN A 179 4.23 20.68 -35.11
N LYS A 180 3.22 21.55 -35.12
CA LYS A 180 2.28 21.73 -36.25
C LYS A 180 2.92 22.30 -37.51
N LYS A 181 4.13 22.87 -37.41
CA LYS A 181 4.89 23.44 -38.53
C LYS A 181 6.08 22.56 -38.93
N ALA A 182 6.13 21.31 -38.47
CA ALA A 182 7.21 20.41 -38.81
C ALA A 182 7.15 20.02 -40.31
N ASP A 183 8.11 20.52 -41.09
CA ASP A 183 8.23 20.20 -42.52
C ASP A 183 8.77 18.78 -42.77
N VAL A 184 9.52 18.24 -41.81
CA VAL A 184 10.17 16.92 -41.92
C VAL A 184 10.07 16.18 -40.60
N CYS A 185 9.61 14.93 -40.67
CA CYS A 185 9.60 14.00 -39.54
C CYS A 185 10.59 12.86 -39.77
N ILE A 186 11.22 12.38 -38.69
CA ILE A 186 12.08 11.20 -38.73
C ILE A 186 11.25 9.93 -38.98
N GLN A 187 11.83 8.98 -39.71
CA GLN A 187 11.18 7.71 -40.06
C GLN A 187 11.31 6.69 -38.93
N ILE A 188 10.76 7.01 -37.76
CA ILE A 188 10.61 6.08 -36.65
C ILE A 188 9.18 5.52 -36.67
N TYR A 189 9.05 4.22 -36.47
CA TYR A 189 7.76 3.57 -36.29
C TYR A 189 7.48 3.37 -34.80
N ASN A 190 6.72 4.30 -34.22
CA ASN A 190 6.22 4.26 -32.85
C ASN A 190 4.78 4.79 -32.86
N PRO A 191 3.78 3.94 -33.18
CA PRO A 191 2.45 4.40 -33.55
C PRO A 191 1.74 5.13 -32.42
N VAL A 192 1.00 6.18 -32.80
CA VAL A 192 0.20 7.00 -31.88
C VAL A 192 -1.21 7.22 -32.45
N CYS A 193 -2.17 7.49 -31.57
CA CYS A 193 -3.52 7.84 -31.95
C CYS A 193 -3.68 9.37 -31.88
N GLY A 194 -3.78 10.02 -33.04
CA GLY A 194 -3.98 11.46 -33.14
C GLY A 194 -5.47 11.80 -33.11
N TRP A 195 -5.89 12.54 -32.08
CA TRP A 195 -7.27 12.96 -31.85
C TRP A 195 -7.56 14.29 -32.51
N SER A 196 -8.66 14.37 -33.25
CA SER A 196 -8.98 15.55 -34.05
C SER A 196 -9.38 16.75 -33.18
N ASP A 197 -9.03 17.95 -33.65
CA ASP A 197 -9.39 19.23 -33.08
C ASP A 197 -10.88 19.52 -33.31
N PRO A 198 -11.71 19.57 -32.25
CA PRO A 198 -13.15 19.76 -32.39
C PRO A 198 -13.53 21.14 -32.94
N GLU A 199 -12.63 22.12 -32.91
CA GLU A 199 -12.85 23.44 -33.52
C GLU A 199 -12.71 23.39 -35.05
N LYS A 200 -11.97 22.41 -35.57
CA LYS A 200 -11.67 22.26 -37.01
C LYS A 200 -12.47 21.13 -37.66
N ILE A 201 -12.69 20.05 -36.93
CA ILE A 201 -13.34 18.83 -37.43
C ILE A 201 -14.54 18.50 -36.56
N GLN A 202 -15.71 18.45 -37.18
CA GLN A 202 -16.92 17.95 -36.54
C GLN A 202 -17.06 16.45 -36.79
N CYS A 203 -16.82 15.65 -35.75
CA CYS A 203 -16.93 14.20 -35.83
C CYS A 203 -18.37 13.71 -35.68
N VAL A 204 -18.83 12.89 -36.62
CA VAL A 204 -20.16 12.27 -36.61
C VAL A 204 -20.17 10.85 -36.06
N ARG A 205 -19.00 10.21 -35.93
CA ARG A 205 -18.83 8.84 -35.44
C ARG A 205 -17.52 8.70 -34.68
N TYR A 206 -17.52 7.81 -33.68
CA TYR A 206 -16.35 7.44 -32.89
C TYR A 206 -15.52 6.32 -33.56
N PRO A 207 -14.17 6.31 -33.40
CA PRO A 207 -13.38 7.37 -32.77
C PRO A 207 -13.12 8.56 -33.70
N CYS A 208 -13.05 9.74 -33.09
CA CYS A 208 -12.67 11.00 -33.74
C CYS A 208 -11.14 11.12 -33.79
N ALA A 209 -10.49 10.11 -34.35
CA ALA A 209 -9.04 9.98 -34.31
C ALA A 209 -8.52 9.09 -35.43
N ARG A 210 -7.23 9.22 -35.74
CA ARG A 210 -6.53 8.41 -36.75
C ARG A 210 -5.17 7.95 -36.21
N THR A 211 -4.79 6.73 -36.54
CA THR A 211 -3.46 6.20 -36.19
C THR A 211 -2.40 6.83 -37.11
N PHE A 212 -1.31 7.31 -36.51
CA PHE A 212 -0.14 7.85 -37.21
C PHE A 212 1.11 7.02 -36.89
N SER A 213 2.10 7.01 -37.79
CA SER A 213 3.33 6.23 -37.63
C SER A 213 4.18 6.66 -36.43
N ASN A 214 4.12 7.94 -36.05
CA ASN A 214 4.74 8.50 -34.86
C ASN A 214 4.12 9.86 -34.49
N SER A 215 4.47 10.39 -33.32
CA SER A 215 3.97 11.65 -32.78
C SER A 215 4.26 12.88 -33.64
N CYS A 216 5.38 12.91 -34.36
CA CYS A 216 5.68 14.01 -35.29
C CYS A 216 4.66 14.05 -36.43
N TYR A 217 4.39 12.91 -37.07
CA TYR A 217 3.39 12.84 -38.15
C TYR A 217 1.98 13.13 -37.65
N ALA A 218 1.65 12.75 -36.40
CA ALA A 218 0.38 13.13 -35.79
C ALA A 218 0.28 14.65 -35.61
N CYS A 219 1.29 15.29 -35.02
CA CYS A 219 1.26 16.73 -34.77
C CYS A 219 1.47 17.61 -36.01
N ALA A 220 2.11 17.10 -37.06
CA ALA A 220 2.21 17.80 -38.34
C ALA A 220 0.87 17.91 -39.08
N ASP A 221 -0.12 17.07 -38.75
CA ASP A 221 -1.48 17.22 -39.25
C ASP A 221 -2.19 18.35 -38.48
N GLU A 222 -2.55 19.42 -39.18
CA GLU A 222 -3.16 20.60 -38.57
C GLU A 222 -4.52 20.32 -37.90
N ASN A 223 -5.15 19.21 -38.26
CA ASN A 223 -6.44 18.78 -37.72
C ASN A 223 -6.31 17.96 -36.43
N VAL A 224 -5.10 17.63 -36.00
CA VAL A 224 -4.84 16.91 -34.74
C VAL A 224 -4.62 17.93 -33.61
N LEU A 225 -5.32 17.72 -32.48
CA LEU A 225 -5.18 18.53 -31.27
C LEU A 225 -4.13 17.93 -30.32
N TYR A 226 -4.23 16.63 -30.08
CA TYR A 226 -3.32 15.89 -29.22
C TYR A 226 -3.20 14.43 -29.70
N TRP A 227 -2.22 13.70 -29.18
CA TRP A 227 -2.09 12.27 -29.42
C TRP A 227 -1.94 11.49 -28.12
N THR A 228 -2.29 10.21 -28.17
CA THR A 228 -2.05 9.21 -27.12
C THR A 228 -1.19 8.08 -27.68
N ASP A 229 -0.45 7.38 -26.81
CA ASP A 229 0.38 6.25 -27.23
C ASP A 229 -0.45 5.09 -27.79
N GLY A 230 0.07 4.42 -28.82
CA GLY A 230 -0.57 3.25 -29.44
C GLY A 230 -1.52 3.59 -30.59
N GLU A 231 -2.13 2.56 -31.18
CA GLU A 231 -3.09 2.73 -32.28
C GLU A 231 -4.45 3.22 -31.77
N CYS A 232 -5.23 3.85 -32.65
CA CYS A 232 -6.58 4.26 -32.29
C CYS A 232 -7.53 3.08 -32.04
N PRO A 233 -8.52 3.26 -31.14
CA PRO A 233 -9.57 2.27 -30.91
C PRO A 233 -10.39 2.00 -32.18
N LYS A 234 -11.15 0.91 -32.22
CA LYS A 234 -11.96 0.49 -33.38
C LYS A 234 -13.45 0.60 -33.10
#